data_AF-A0A497J6C5-F1
#
_entry.id   AF-A0A497J6C5-F1
#
_cell.length_a   1.000
_cell.length_b   1.000
_cell.length_c   1.000
_cell.angle_alpha   90.00
_cell.angle_beta   90.00
_cell.angle_gamma   90.00
#
_symmetry.space_group_name_H-M   'P 1'
#
loop_
_entity.id
_entity.type
_entity.pdbx_description
1 polymer ?
#
loop_
_entity_poly.entity_id
_entity_poly.type
_entity_poly.pdbx_seq_one_letter_code
_entity_poly.pdbx_strand_id
1 'polypeptide(L)'
;FGNFTPSVASSLPALKELAIKNKVPHAGNDGKTGETLVKTTLAPMFGYRNIKILGWMGYNILGDYDGKVLSHKENKESKVISKDSVLEKVLGYAPYSITEIEYFPSLSDNKTAFDFIHFQGFLNTRMKFYFIWDGIDAIVAAPLVLDIARFLLFAKKKKQYGVIKELGFFFKSPMETNIVNTHKQFEILVEWFNKLKEK
;
A
#
# COMPACT_ATOMS: atom_id res chain seq x y z
N PHE A 1 13.61 10.70 6.09
CA PHE A 1 13.64 10.07 4.75
C PHE A 1 12.32 9.34 4.54
N GLY A 2 11.67 9.48 3.39
CA GLY A 2 10.41 8.79 3.07
C GLY A 2 10.54 8.08 1.72
N ASN A 3 10.37 6.76 1.69
CA ASN A 3 10.48 5.98 0.46
C ASN A 3 9.11 5.71 -0.15
N PHE A 4 8.81 6.37 -1.27
CA PHE A 4 7.53 6.25 -1.96
C PHE A 4 7.53 5.18 -3.08
N THR A 5 8.64 4.48 -3.30
CA THR A 5 8.78 3.42 -4.30
C THR A 5 8.92 2.04 -3.64
N PRO A 6 8.75 0.93 -4.39
CA PRO A 6 9.02 -0.42 -3.88
C PRO A 6 10.51 -0.74 -3.75
N SER A 7 11.41 0.16 -4.12
CA SER A 7 12.85 -0.03 -3.98
C SER A 7 13.24 -0.29 -2.52
N VAL A 8 14.30 -1.06 -2.29
CA VAL A 8 14.71 -1.47 -0.93
C VAL A 8 15.02 -0.26 -0.04
N ALA A 9 15.83 0.68 -0.54
CA ALA A 9 16.23 1.91 0.15
C ALA A 9 16.55 1.69 1.64
N SER A 10 15.99 2.51 2.55
CA SER A 10 16.25 2.44 4.00
C SER A 10 15.68 1.21 4.71
N SER A 11 15.07 0.25 4.01
CA SER A 11 14.52 -0.96 4.62
C SER A 11 15.57 -2.01 4.99
N LEU A 12 16.82 -1.84 4.53
CA LEU A 12 17.95 -2.69 4.92
C LEU A 12 18.25 -2.57 6.43
N PRO A 13 18.58 -3.67 7.13
CA PRO A 13 18.93 -3.65 8.54
C PRO A 13 20.02 -2.63 8.88
N ALA A 14 21.06 -2.54 8.05
CA ALA A 14 22.17 -1.58 8.25
C ALA A 14 21.71 -0.12 8.22
N LEU A 15 20.77 0.24 7.34
CA LEU A 15 20.27 1.61 7.24
C LEU A 15 19.26 1.94 8.34
N LYS A 16 18.51 0.95 8.83
CA LYS A 16 17.67 1.08 10.03
C LYS A 16 18.52 1.35 11.27
N GLU A 17 19.60 0.59 11.46
CA GLU A 17 20.54 0.80 12.56
C GLU A 17 21.19 2.20 12.47
N LEU A 18 21.58 2.62 11.27
CA LEU A 18 22.12 3.96 11.05
C LEU A 18 21.11 5.07 11.40
N ALA A 19 19.83 4.89 11.07
CA ALA A 19 18.78 5.85 11.42
C ALA A 19 18.58 5.95 12.93
N ILE A 20 18.65 4.83 13.67
CA ILE A 20 18.60 4.79 15.13
C ILE A 20 19.82 5.50 15.72
N LYS A 21 21.04 5.15 15.27
CA LYS A 21 22.31 5.75 15.73
C LYS A 21 22.32 7.27 15.58
N ASN A 22 21.81 7.79 14.47
CA ASN A 22 21.76 9.22 14.18
C ASN A 22 20.51 9.93 14.68
N LYS A 23 19.60 9.21 15.36
CA LYS A 23 18.30 9.74 15.84
C LYS A 23 17.49 10.42 14.73
N VAL A 24 17.39 9.77 13.56
CA VAL A 24 16.65 10.27 12.39
C VAL A 24 15.40 9.43 12.15
N PRO A 25 14.22 10.05 11.95
CA PRO A 25 13.01 9.32 11.57
C PRO A 25 12.99 8.98 10.07
N HIS A 26 12.51 7.78 9.73
CA HIS A 26 12.24 7.38 8.36
C HIS A 26 10.97 6.54 8.23
N ALA A 27 10.38 6.51 7.04
CA ALA A 27 9.12 5.81 6.75
C ALA A 27 9.09 5.29 5.30
N GLY A 28 8.24 4.29 5.05
CA GLY A 28 8.17 3.57 3.78
C GLY A 28 7.57 2.16 3.96
N ASN A 29 7.41 1.36 2.90
CA ASN A 29 7.78 1.62 1.50
C ASN A 29 6.58 1.51 0.54
N ASP A 30 6.75 2.05 -0.67
CA ASP A 30 5.82 1.98 -1.81
C ASP A 30 4.49 2.69 -1.55
N GLY A 31 4.25 3.84 -2.19
CA GLY A 31 3.05 4.66 -1.97
C GLY A 31 1.74 3.91 -2.25
N LYS A 32 0.77 4.00 -1.34
CA LYS A 32 -0.56 3.38 -1.48
C LYS A 32 -1.59 4.40 -1.96
N THR A 33 -1.83 4.45 -3.27
CA THR A 33 -2.55 5.57 -3.92
C THR A 33 -3.90 5.19 -4.56
N GLY A 34 -3.97 4.10 -5.34
CA GLY A 34 -5.16 3.72 -6.11
C GLY A 34 -5.69 2.32 -5.78
N GLU A 35 -5.63 1.38 -6.72
CA GLU A 35 -6.09 -0.02 -6.56
C GLU A 35 -5.74 -0.67 -5.20
N THR A 36 -4.48 -0.59 -4.75
CA THR A 36 -4.09 -1.18 -3.45
C THR A 36 -4.75 -0.49 -2.25
N LEU A 37 -5.07 0.80 -2.34
CA LEU A 37 -5.87 1.51 -1.33
C LEU A 37 -7.28 0.91 -1.27
N VAL A 38 -7.91 0.69 -2.42
CA VAL A 38 -9.24 0.03 -2.49
C VAL A 38 -9.15 -1.39 -1.94
N LYS A 39 -8.16 -2.19 -2.34
CA LYS A 39 -7.94 -3.57 -1.86
C LYS A 39 -7.83 -3.64 -0.33
N THR A 40 -6.99 -2.80 0.28
CA THR A 40 -6.78 -2.75 1.74
C THR A 40 -7.94 -2.17 2.54
N THR A 41 -8.87 -1.48 1.88
CA THR A 41 -10.10 -0.94 2.45
C THR A 41 -11.25 -1.95 2.33
N LEU A 42 -11.35 -2.64 1.20
CA LEU A 42 -12.46 -3.53 0.88
C LEU A 42 -12.26 -4.97 1.38
N ALA A 43 -11.05 -5.52 1.31
CA ALA A 43 -10.78 -6.89 1.76
C ALA A 43 -11.24 -7.17 3.21
N PRO A 44 -11.04 -6.25 4.18
CA PRO A 44 -11.55 -6.44 5.54
C PRO A 44 -13.06 -6.64 5.63
N MET A 45 -13.86 -6.03 4.74
CA MET A 45 -15.32 -6.18 4.72
C MET A 45 -15.74 -7.65 4.66
N PHE A 46 -15.06 -8.46 3.83
CA PHE A 46 -15.33 -9.89 3.71
C PHE A 46 -14.98 -10.62 5.01
N GLY A 47 -13.84 -10.30 5.61
CA GLY A 47 -13.42 -10.84 6.92
C GLY A 47 -14.42 -10.52 8.03
N TYR A 48 -14.87 -9.26 8.13
CA TYR A 48 -15.86 -8.82 9.13
C TYR A 48 -17.22 -9.52 9.00
N ARG A 49 -17.57 -9.97 7.80
CA ARG A 49 -18.83 -10.67 7.52
C ARG A 49 -18.68 -12.19 7.50
N ASN A 50 -17.51 -12.72 7.86
CA ASN A 50 -17.19 -14.14 7.76
C ASN A 50 -17.45 -14.72 6.35
N ILE A 51 -17.11 -13.92 5.32
CA ILE A 51 -17.22 -14.30 3.91
C ILE A 51 -15.83 -14.67 3.40
N LYS A 52 -15.71 -15.85 2.80
CA LYS A 52 -14.43 -16.34 2.28
C LYS A 52 -14.18 -15.83 0.88
N ILE A 53 -13.04 -15.19 0.65
CA ILE A 53 -12.57 -14.87 -0.70
C ILE A 53 -11.96 -16.13 -1.31
N LEU A 54 -12.44 -16.51 -2.48
CA LEU A 54 -11.94 -17.64 -3.25
C LEU A 54 -10.86 -17.20 -4.24
N GLY A 55 -11.08 -16.04 -4.87
CA GLY A 55 -10.14 -15.47 -5.83
C GLY A 55 -10.21 -13.95 -5.91
N TRP A 56 -9.07 -13.32 -6.19
CA TRP A 56 -8.95 -11.88 -6.45
C TRP A 56 -8.06 -11.64 -7.67
N MET A 57 -8.63 -11.05 -8.71
CA MET A 57 -7.89 -10.59 -9.89
C MET A 57 -7.70 -9.08 -9.78
N GLY A 58 -6.49 -8.58 -10.03
CA GLY A 58 -6.19 -7.15 -10.18
C GLY A 58 -5.38 -6.91 -11.46
N TYR A 59 -5.98 -6.27 -12.46
CA TYR A 59 -5.36 -6.01 -13.75
C TYR A 59 -5.17 -4.51 -13.95
N ASN A 60 -3.93 -4.06 -14.08
CA ASN A 60 -3.58 -2.64 -14.11
C ASN A 60 -2.99 -2.25 -15.47
N ILE A 61 -3.43 -1.12 -16.03
CA ILE A 61 -2.91 -0.57 -17.27
C ILE A 61 -2.54 0.91 -17.10
N LEU A 62 -1.37 1.30 -17.61
CA LEU A 62 -0.85 2.69 -17.59
C LEU A 62 0.21 2.90 -18.69
N GLY A 63 0.42 4.14 -19.12
CA GLY A 63 1.15 4.45 -20.36
C GLY A 63 2.32 5.43 -20.26
N ASP A 64 2.60 6.00 -19.10
CA ASP A 64 3.69 6.95 -18.92
C ASP A 64 5.06 6.25 -18.70
N TYR A 65 6.05 6.96 -18.14
CA TYR A 65 7.34 6.38 -17.81
C TYR A 65 7.24 5.27 -16.75
N ASP A 66 6.31 5.36 -15.78
CA ASP A 66 6.09 4.26 -14.83
C ASP A 66 5.65 3.00 -15.58
N GLY A 67 4.71 3.14 -16.53
CA GLY A 67 4.30 2.05 -17.41
C GLY A 67 5.46 1.42 -18.20
N LYS A 68 6.34 2.25 -18.79
CA LYS A 68 7.51 1.77 -19.55
C LYS A 68 8.54 1.04 -18.69
N VAL A 69 8.80 1.53 -17.48
CA VAL A 69 9.75 0.89 -16.57
C VAL A 69 9.21 -0.45 -16.08
N LEU A 70 7.88 -0.54 -15.87
CA LEU A 70 7.21 -1.73 -15.36
C LEU A 70 6.89 -2.78 -16.42
N SER A 71 7.04 -2.47 -17.71
CA SER A 71 7.02 -3.52 -18.75
C SER A 71 8.27 -4.41 -18.69
N HIS A 72 9.33 -3.99 -17.99
CA HIS A 72 10.49 -4.85 -17.73
C HIS A 72 10.18 -5.85 -16.61
N LYS A 73 10.35 -7.14 -16.90
CA LYS A 73 9.99 -8.27 -16.00
C LYS A 73 10.53 -8.14 -14.58
N GLU A 74 11.80 -7.76 -14.43
CA GLU A 74 12.45 -7.62 -13.11
C GLU A 74 11.81 -6.52 -12.24
N ASN A 75 11.41 -5.40 -12.84
CA ASN A 75 10.72 -4.31 -12.15
C ASN A 75 9.27 -4.67 -11.83
N LYS A 76 8.61 -5.43 -12.73
CA LYS A 76 7.24 -5.92 -12.57
C LYS A 76 7.14 -6.86 -11.36
N GLU A 77 8.08 -7.79 -11.20
CA GLU A 77 8.06 -8.79 -10.12
C GLU A 77 7.99 -8.14 -8.73
N SER A 78 8.82 -7.13 -8.46
CA SER A 78 8.82 -6.43 -7.17
C SER A 78 7.47 -5.75 -6.86
N LYS A 79 6.81 -5.18 -7.87
CA LYS A 79 5.52 -4.48 -7.74
C LYS A 79 4.33 -5.45 -7.65
N VAL A 80 4.42 -6.62 -8.27
CA VAL A 80 3.42 -7.70 -8.17
C VAL A 80 3.45 -8.33 -6.77
N ILE A 81 4.64 -8.68 -6.27
CA ILE A 81 4.82 -9.27 -4.93
C ILE A 81 4.26 -8.35 -3.83
N SER A 82 4.52 -7.03 -3.92
CA SER A 82 4.01 -6.08 -2.93
C SER A 82 2.48 -5.99 -2.94
N LYS A 83 1.83 -6.15 -4.10
CA LYS A 83 0.37 -6.08 -4.24
C LYS A 83 -0.35 -7.36 -3.80
N ASP A 84 0.21 -8.54 -4.08
CA ASP A 84 -0.43 -9.82 -3.74
C ASP A 84 -0.31 -10.16 -2.25
N SER A 85 0.84 -9.86 -1.63
CA SER A 85 1.08 -10.15 -0.21
C SER A 85 0.15 -9.43 0.77
N VAL A 86 -0.60 -8.43 0.31
CA VAL A 86 -1.55 -7.67 1.12
C VAL A 86 -2.74 -8.52 1.55
N LEU A 87 -3.28 -9.38 0.67
CA LEU A 87 -4.51 -10.13 0.97
C LEU A 87 -4.32 -11.10 2.13
N GLU A 88 -3.19 -11.81 2.14
CA GLU A 88 -2.85 -12.75 3.20
C GLU A 88 -2.75 -12.04 4.57
N LYS A 89 -2.10 -10.87 4.60
CA LYS A 89 -1.96 -10.06 5.83
C LYS A 89 -3.31 -9.52 6.33
N VAL A 90 -4.25 -9.22 5.44
CA VAL A 90 -5.60 -8.75 5.82
C VAL A 90 -6.49 -9.89 6.32
N LEU A 91 -6.46 -11.03 5.63
CA LEU A 91 -7.46 -12.10 5.79
C LEU A 91 -6.99 -13.25 6.69
N GLY A 92 -5.68 -13.40 6.91
CA GLY A 92 -5.09 -14.53 7.63
C GLY A 92 -5.01 -15.83 6.82
N TYR A 93 -5.34 -15.79 5.53
CA TYR A 93 -5.19 -16.89 4.58
C TYR A 93 -4.94 -16.33 3.16
N ALA A 94 -4.37 -17.15 2.27
CA ALA A 94 -4.09 -16.78 0.89
C ALA A 94 -5.21 -17.26 -0.06
N PRO A 95 -6.10 -16.38 -0.56
CA PRO A 95 -6.96 -16.73 -1.69
C PRO A 95 -6.12 -16.89 -2.96
N TYR A 96 -6.66 -17.50 -4.01
CA TYR A 96 -6.03 -17.42 -5.32
C TYR A 96 -5.96 -15.95 -5.75
N SER A 97 -4.78 -15.42 -6.03
CA SER A 97 -4.59 -14.04 -6.45
C SER A 97 -3.84 -14.00 -7.77
N ILE A 98 -4.27 -13.11 -8.66
CA ILE A 98 -3.52 -12.77 -9.87
C ILE A 98 -3.45 -11.25 -9.97
N THR A 99 -2.23 -10.73 -10.02
CA THR A 99 -1.98 -9.31 -10.22
C THR A 99 -1.10 -9.10 -11.45
N GLU A 100 -1.60 -8.34 -12.41
CA GLU A 100 -0.86 -7.98 -13.61
C GLU A 100 -0.80 -6.46 -13.80
N ILE A 101 0.26 -6.03 -14.47
CA ILE A 101 0.51 -4.65 -14.87
C ILE A 101 0.97 -4.69 -16.32
N GLU A 102 0.26 -3.99 -17.20
CA GLU A 102 0.56 -3.92 -18.62
C GLU A 102 0.70 -2.48 -19.10
N TYR A 103 1.57 -2.29 -20.08
CA TYR A 103 1.79 -0.98 -20.69
C TYR A 103 0.67 -0.66 -21.68
N PHE A 104 0.03 0.49 -21.50
CA PHE A 104 -1.06 0.95 -22.35
C PHE A 104 -0.86 2.43 -22.71
N PRO A 105 -0.23 2.74 -23.86
CA PRO A 105 0.39 4.04 -24.12
C PRO A 105 -0.60 5.22 -24.12
N SER A 106 -1.83 5.02 -24.59
CA SER A 106 -2.80 6.12 -24.70
C SER A 106 -3.32 6.62 -23.36
N LEU A 107 -3.12 5.86 -22.27
CA LEU A 107 -3.54 6.27 -20.93
C LEU A 107 -2.57 7.26 -20.28
N SER A 108 -1.31 7.33 -20.72
CA SER A 108 -0.28 8.14 -20.05
C SER A 108 -0.29 7.86 -18.53
N ASP A 109 -0.36 8.87 -17.67
CA ASP A 109 -0.44 8.72 -16.21
C ASP A 109 -1.86 8.41 -15.67
N ASN A 110 -2.87 8.30 -16.56
CA ASN A 110 -4.20 7.85 -16.16
C ASN A 110 -4.23 6.33 -15.96
N LYS A 111 -3.83 5.90 -14.78
CA LYS A 111 -3.73 4.49 -14.45
C LYS A 111 -5.12 3.90 -14.18
N THR A 112 -5.52 2.93 -15.00
CA THR A 112 -6.78 2.20 -14.83
C THR A 112 -6.52 0.83 -14.21
N ALA A 113 -7.35 0.39 -13.26
CA ALA A 113 -7.32 -0.96 -12.73
C ALA A 113 -8.69 -1.63 -12.76
N PHE A 114 -8.71 -2.92 -13.09
CA PHE A 114 -9.89 -3.77 -13.13
C PHE A 114 -9.71 -4.88 -12.12
N ASP A 115 -10.63 -4.96 -11.17
CA ASP A 115 -10.59 -5.98 -10.14
C ASP A 115 -11.85 -6.82 -10.18
N PHE A 116 -11.65 -8.12 -9.99
CA PHE A 116 -12.69 -9.11 -9.84
C PHE A 116 -12.46 -9.91 -8.57
N ILE A 117 -13.48 -9.97 -7.72
CA ILE A 117 -13.45 -10.69 -6.45
C ILE A 117 -14.52 -11.79 -6.51
N HIS A 118 -14.07 -13.03 -6.43
CA HIS A 118 -14.93 -14.20 -6.30
C HIS A 118 -14.95 -14.63 -4.83
N PHE A 119 -16.14 -14.70 -4.23
CA PHE A 119 -16.28 -14.97 -2.81
C PHE A 119 -17.45 -15.88 -2.48
N GLN A 120 -17.43 -16.44 -1.29
CA GLN A 120 -18.34 -17.46 -0.81
C GLN A 120 -18.95 -17.07 0.54
N GLY A 121 -20.28 -17.02 0.61
CA GLY A 121 -21.03 -16.70 1.81
C GLY A 121 -21.90 -17.87 2.29
N PHE A 122 -23.08 -17.54 2.82
CA PHE A 122 -24.03 -18.50 3.40
C PHE A 122 -24.38 -19.65 2.44
N LEU A 123 -24.53 -20.87 2.98
CA LEU A 123 -24.79 -22.10 2.22
C LEU A 123 -23.78 -22.35 1.09
N ASN A 124 -22.53 -21.94 1.29
CA ASN A 124 -21.47 -22.06 0.30
C ASN A 124 -21.78 -21.33 -1.03
N THR A 125 -22.71 -20.37 -1.01
CA THR A 125 -23.16 -19.64 -2.19
C THR A 125 -22.06 -18.72 -2.70
N ARG A 126 -21.72 -18.89 -3.98
CA ARG A 126 -20.68 -18.12 -4.66
C ARG A 126 -21.27 -16.83 -5.24
N MET A 127 -20.57 -15.73 -5.02
CA MET A 127 -20.95 -14.39 -5.43
C MET A 127 -19.74 -13.66 -6.02
N LYS A 128 -20.01 -12.54 -6.68
CA LYS A 128 -19.04 -11.81 -7.49
C LYS A 128 -19.11 -10.32 -7.15
N PHE A 129 -17.96 -9.68 -7.07
CA PHE A 129 -17.83 -8.24 -6.97
C PHE A 129 -16.81 -7.75 -7.99
N TYR A 130 -17.08 -6.60 -8.59
CA TYR A 130 -16.23 -5.99 -9.59
C TYR A 130 -16.02 -4.53 -9.21
N PHE A 131 -14.83 -4.01 -9.45
CA PHE A 131 -14.63 -2.57 -9.48
C PHE A 131 -13.65 -2.17 -10.57
N ILE A 132 -13.80 -0.92 -11.02
CA ILE A 132 -12.87 -0.26 -11.92
C ILE A 132 -12.36 0.98 -11.17
N TRP A 133 -11.04 1.10 -11.09
CA TRP A 133 -10.39 2.33 -10.66
C TRP A 133 -9.94 3.10 -11.89
N ASP A 134 -10.36 4.36 -12.01
CA ASP A 134 -9.96 5.29 -13.07
C ASP A 134 -9.47 6.57 -12.39
N GLY A 135 -8.18 6.89 -12.52
CA GLY A 135 -7.58 8.01 -11.84
C GLY A 135 -6.13 8.27 -12.23
N ILE A 136 -5.75 9.55 -12.20
CA ILE A 136 -4.40 10.00 -12.49
C ILE A 136 -3.47 9.69 -11.32
N ASP A 137 -2.48 8.82 -11.51
CA ASP A 137 -1.63 8.29 -10.43
C ASP A 137 -0.82 9.41 -9.75
N ALA A 138 -0.32 10.39 -10.50
CA ALA A 138 0.39 11.54 -9.94
C ALA A 138 -0.51 12.40 -9.05
N ILE A 139 -1.80 12.55 -9.37
CA ILE A 139 -2.72 13.41 -8.60
C ILE A 139 -3.02 12.81 -7.23
N VAL A 140 -3.15 11.48 -7.14
CA VAL A 140 -3.35 10.79 -5.86
C VAL A 140 -2.03 10.57 -5.09
N ALA A 141 -0.88 10.59 -5.78
CA ALA A 141 0.44 10.46 -5.17
C ALA A 141 0.99 11.77 -4.58
N ALA A 142 0.92 12.87 -5.35
CA ALA A 142 1.53 14.16 -5.01
C ALA A 142 1.18 14.69 -3.61
N PRO A 143 -0.09 14.72 -3.16
CA PRO A 143 -0.41 15.22 -1.83
C PRO A 143 0.21 14.34 -0.73
N LEU A 144 0.32 13.02 -0.93
CA LEU A 144 0.91 12.12 0.06
C LEU A 144 2.40 12.40 0.26
N VAL A 145 3.11 12.83 -0.79
CA VAL A 145 4.52 13.25 -0.66
C VAL A 145 4.65 14.46 0.28
N LEU A 146 3.75 15.44 0.15
CA LEU A 146 3.72 16.62 1.01
C LEU A 146 3.37 16.23 2.46
N ASP A 147 2.39 15.35 2.64
CA ASP A 147 1.97 14.89 3.96
C ASP A 147 3.08 14.09 4.66
N ILE A 148 3.73 13.16 3.96
CA ILE A 148 4.87 12.39 4.48
C ILE A 148 5.99 13.35 4.90
N ALA A 149 6.31 14.37 4.11
CA ALA A 149 7.32 15.35 4.46
C ALA A 149 6.97 16.10 5.76
N ARG A 150 5.71 16.52 5.90
CA ARG A 150 5.21 17.21 7.11
C ARG A 150 5.22 16.30 8.33
N PHE A 151 4.76 15.06 8.21
CA PHE A 151 4.76 14.09 9.30
C PHE A 151 6.16 13.68 9.74
N LEU A 152 7.10 13.52 8.80
CA LEU A 152 8.50 13.24 9.14
C LEU A 152 9.18 14.43 9.83
N LEU A 153 8.88 15.67 9.41
CA LEU A 153 9.35 16.87 10.10
C LEU A 153 8.77 16.96 11.51
N PHE A 154 7.47 16.67 11.68
CA PHE A 154 6.81 16.60 12.98
C PHE A 154 7.47 15.54 13.88
N ALA A 155 7.66 14.32 13.38
CA ALA A 155 8.33 13.24 14.09
C ALA A 155 9.73 13.66 14.56
N LYS A 156 10.50 14.31 13.67
CA LYS A 156 11.83 14.86 14.00
C LYS A 156 11.76 15.88 15.13
N LYS A 157 10.83 16.84 15.07
CA LYS A 157 10.63 17.86 16.12
C LYS A 157 10.21 17.24 17.46
N LYS A 158 9.41 16.17 17.43
CA LYS A 158 9.01 15.37 18.60
C LYS A 158 10.04 14.31 19.02
N LYS A 159 11.30 14.46 18.54
CA LYS A 159 12.45 13.60 18.86
C LYS A 159 12.21 12.11 18.60
N GLN A 160 11.31 11.77 17.69
CA GLN A 160 11.13 10.40 17.21
C GLN A 160 12.26 10.04 16.24
N TYR A 161 12.68 8.78 16.22
CA TYR A 161 13.74 8.28 15.36
C TYR A 161 13.57 6.79 15.05
N GLY A 162 14.32 6.29 14.07
CA GLY A 162 14.10 4.96 13.51
C GLY A 162 12.86 4.93 12.61
N VAL A 163 12.31 3.74 12.40
CA VAL A 163 11.11 3.55 11.57
C VAL A 163 9.89 4.13 12.29
N ILE A 164 9.21 5.09 11.65
CA ILE A 164 7.92 5.60 12.11
C ILE A 164 6.81 4.72 11.52
N LYS A 165 6.61 3.54 12.11
CA LYS A 165 5.67 2.51 11.64
C LYS A 165 4.22 3.01 11.62
N GLU A 166 3.90 4.02 12.42
CA GLU A 166 2.57 4.64 12.50
C GLU A 166 2.22 5.42 11.21
N LEU A 167 3.22 5.74 10.38
CA LEU A 167 2.98 6.26 9.02
C LEU A 167 2.65 5.15 8.01
N GLY A 168 2.43 3.90 8.44
CA GLY A 168 2.10 2.78 7.56
C GLY A 168 0.88 3.00 6.66
N PHE A 169 -0.03 3.90 7.04
CA PHE A 169 -1.19 4.33 6.25
C PHE A 169 -0.84 4.72 4.81
N PHE A 170 0.29 5.39 4.60
CA PHE A 170 0.71 5.92 3.30
C PHE A 170 1.30 4.85 2.36
N PHE A 171 1.51 3.63 2.83
CA PHE A 171 2.39 2.66 2.18
C PHE A 171 1.72 1.30 1.94
N LYS A 172 2.07 0.66 0.81
CA LYS A 172 1.65 -0.71 0.45
C LYS A 172 2.44 -1.74 1.29
N SER A 173 3.73 -1.46 1.50
CA SER A 173 4.66 -2.32 2.23
C SER A 173 5.20 -1.59 3.45
N PRO A 174 4.36 -1.32 4.47
CA PRO A 174 4.77 -0.52 5.62
C PRO A 174 5.87 -1.24 6.43
N MET A 175 6.95 -0.53 6.75
CA MET A 175 8.05 -1.06 7.53
C MET A 175 7.63 -1.34 8.99
N GLU A 176 8.09 -2.47 9.53
CA GLU A 176 7.97 -2.85 10.95
C GLU A 176 6.53 -2.91 11.49
N THR A 177 5.57 -3.21 10.60
CA THR A 177 4.20 -3.51 10.97
C THR A 177 3.58 -4.50 10.00
N ASN A 178 2.72 -5.37 10.53
CA ASN A 178 1.89 -6.28 9.74
C ASN A 178 0.49 -5.72 9.49
N ILE A 179 0.19 -4.53 10.01
CA ILE A 179 -1.13 -3.89 9.88
C ILE A 179 -1.21 -3.25 8.50
N VAL A 180 -2.06 -3.82 7.64
CA VAL A 180 -2.29 -3.37 6.26
C VAL A 180 -3.73 -2.89 6.00
N ASN A 181 -4.65 -3.14 6.95
CA ASN A 181 -6.02 -2.64 6.89
C ASN A 181 -6.04 -1.10 6.96
N THR A 182 -6.60 -0.46 5.93
CA THR A 182 -6.58 1.01 5.79
C THR A 182 -7.25 1.72 6.97
N HIS A 183 -8.40 1.22 7.45
CA HIS A 183 -9.10 1.83 8.58
C HIS A 183 -8.22 1.78 9.84
N LYS A 184 -7.62 0.62 10.11
CA LYS A 184 -6.77 0.47 11.30
C LYS A 184 -5.49 1.30 11.22
N GLN A 185 -4.88 1.38 10.04
CA GLN A 185 -3.71 2.23 9.83
C GLN A 185 -4.04 3.72 10.03
N PHE A 186 -5.23 4.16 9.61
CA PHE A 186 -5.67 5.55 9.81
C PHE A 186 -5.88 5.86 11.30
N GLU A 187 -6.54 4.97 12.04
CA GLU A 187 -6.68 5.10 13.51
C GLU A 187 -5.31 5.23 14.19
N ILE A 188 -4.35 4.36 13.84
CA ILE A 188 -2.99 4.37 14.39
C ILE A 188 -2.28 5.70 14.10
N LEU A 189 -2.41 6.22 12.87
CA LEU A 189 -1.83 7.51 12.50
C LEU A 189 -2.39 8.65 13.34
N VAL A 190 -3.71 8.68 13.54
CA VAL A 190 -4.41 9.70 14.34
C VAL A 190 -4.02 9.61 15.82
N GLU A 191 -4.05 8.40 16.39
CA GLU A 191 -3.65 8.15 17.78
C GLU A 191 -2.20 8.56 18.04
N TRP A 192 -1.29 8.18 17.13
CA TRP A 192 0.12 8.56 17.19
C TRP A 192 0.33 10.06 17.17
N PHE A 193 -0.34 10.75 16.25
CA PHE A 193 -0.24 12.21 16.13
C PHE A 193 -0.75 12.89 17.41
N ASN A 194 -1.91 12.51 17.91
CA ASN A 194 -2.49 13.10 19.12
C ASN A 194 -1.60 12.88 20.35
N LYS A 195 -1.12 11.65 20.56
CA LYS A 195 -0.23 11.31 21.67
C LYS A 195 1.08 12.11 21.67
N LEU A 196 1.61 12.45 20.49
CA LEU A 196 2.83 13.24 20.38
C LEU A 196 2.56 14.75 20.40
N LYS A 197 1.37 15.20 19.97
CA LYS A 197 0.98 16.61 20.03
C LYS A 197 0.91 17.11 21.47
N GLU A 198 0.40 16.29 22.38
CA GLU A 198 0.22 16.59 23.82
C GLU A 198 1.52 16.62 24.63
N LYS A 199 2.62 16.07 24.10
CA LYS A 199 3.96 16.06 24.72
C LYS A 199 4.83 17.22 24.27
#